data_AF-A0A7S0CDT5-F1
#
_entry.id   AF-A0A7S0CDT5-F1
#
_cell.length_a   1.000
_cell.length_b   1.000
_cell.length_c   1.000
_cell.angle_alpha   90.00
_cell.angle_beta   90.00
_cell.angle_gamma   90.00
#
_symmetry.space_group_name_H-M   'P 1'
#
loop_
_entity.id
_entity.type
_entity.pdbx_description
1 polymer ?
#
loop_
_entity_poly.entity_id
_entity_poly.type
_entity_poly.pdbx_seq_one_letter_code
_entity_poly.pdbx_strand_id
1 'polypeptide(L)'
;PATPRHPHVLKPIPVAGQQNQLTEVQRKERQRSIQLHMQLLMHASTCVSPKCPSANCTKMKGLLRHGDTCKVKHQGGCNVCKRIWALLQIHARQCKQNPCPV
;
A
#
# COMPACT_ATOMS: atom_id res chain seq x y z
N PRO A 1 -2.01 -12.93 30.09
CA PRO A 1 -3.34 -13.34 29.56
C PRO A 1 -3.18 -14.35 28.40
N ALA A 2 -3.33 -15.64 28.72
CA ALA A 2 -3.23 -16.73 27.75
C ALA A 2 -4.60 -16.98 27.11
N THR A 3 -4.74 -16.70 25.82
CA THR A 3 -5.94 -17.05 25.06
C THR A 3 -5.94 -18.56 24.78
N PRO A 4 -7.00 -19.31 25.14
CA PRO A 4 -7.09 -20.72 24.83
C PRO A 4 -7.11 -20.94 23.33
N ARG A 5 -6.14 -21.72 22.81
CA ARG A 5 -6.13 -22.17 21.42
C ARG A 5 -7.20 -23.24 21.26
N HIS A 6 -8.32 -22.87 20.65
CA HIS A 6 -9.36 -23.82 20.26
C HIS A 6 -8.92 -24.57 18.97
N PRO A 7 -9.15 -25.89 18.87
CA PRO A 7 -8.88 -26.63 17.64
C PRO A 7 -10.04 -26.40 16.66
N HIS A 8 -9.86 -25.50 15.69
CA HIS A 8 -10.74 -25.42 14.52
C HIS A 8 -10.06 -26.07 13.32
N VAL A 9 -10.72 -27.08 12.75
CA VAL A 9 -10.35 -27.65 11.47
C VAL A 9 -10.76 -26.63 10.39
N LEU A 10 -9.77 -26.08 9.69
CA LEU A 10 -10.01 -25.22 8.54
C LEU A 10 -10.72 -26.03 7.46
N LYS A 11 -12.03 -25.86 7.32
CA LYS A 11 -12.79 -26.42 6.20
C LYS A 11 -12.57 -25.50 5.00
N PRO A 12 -12.03 -25.98 3.87
CA PRO A 12 -11.92 -25.19 2.66
C PRO A 12 -13.33 -24.80 2.20
N ILE A 13 -13.62 -23.50 2.17
CA ILE A 13 -14.81 -23.00 1.50
C ILE A 13 -14.51 -23.04 -0.01
N PRO A 14 -15.28 -23.77 -0.83
CA PRO A 14 -15.12 -23.72 -2.27
C PRO A 14 -15.46 -22.30 -2.75
N VAL A 15 -14.44 -21.53 -3.10
CA VAL A 15 -14.61 -20.21 -3.72
C VAL A 15 -15.08 -20.45 -5.15
N ALA A 16 -16.40 -20.59 -5.33
CA ALA A 16 -17.02 -20.60 -6.63
C ALA A 16 -16.82 -19.23 -7.29
N GLY A 17 -15.91 -19.15 -8.26
CA GLY A 17 -15.90 -18.06 -9.24
C GLY A 17 -14.81 -16.99 -9.12
N GLN A 18 -13.61 -17.25 -8.60
CA GLN A 18 -12.51 -16.29 -8.72
C GLN A 18 -11.22 -16.89 -9.29
N GLN A 19 -11.30 -17.36 -10.54
CA GLN A 19 -10.11 -17.52 -11.36
C GLN A 19 -9.92 -16.29 -12.23
N ASN A 20 -9.56 -15.16 -11.61
CA ASN A 20 -8.86 -14.10 -12.34
C ASN A 20 -7.41 -14.56 -12.54
N GLN A 21 -7.21 -15.58 -13.38
CA GLN A 21 -5.87 -16.01 -13.78
C GLN A 21 -5.27 -14.91 -14.64
N LEU A 22 -4.67 -13.91 -13.97
CA LEU A 22 -3.89 -12.87 -14.64
C LEU A 22 -2.83 -13.55 -15.49
N THR A 23 -2.76 -13.18 -16.77
CA THR A 23 -1.73 -13.66 -17.68
C THR A 23 -0.35 -13.27 -17.16
N GLU A 24 0.70 -13.99 -17.57
CA GLU A 24 2.08 -13.65 -17.20
C GLU A 24 2.45 -12.20 -17.53
N VAL A 25 1.90 -11.66 -18.63
CA VAL A 25 2.05 -10.25 -19.02
C VAL A 25 1.39 -9.32 -17.99
N GLN A 26 0.15 -9.59 -17.60
CA GLN A 26 -0.58 -8.79 -16.61
C GLN A 26 0.08 -8.85 -15.22
N ARG A 27 0.65 -10.00 -14.83
CA ARG A 27 1.42 -10.14 -13.59
C ARG A 27 2.68 -9.27 -13.63
N LYS A 28 3.43 -9.31 -14.72
CA LYS A 28 4.64 -8.48 -14.90
C LYS A 28 4.30 -6.98 -14.89
N GLU A 29 3.24 -6.57 -15.56
CA GLU A 29 2.82 -5.17 -15.58
C GLU A 29 2.37 -4.68 -14.21
N ARG A 30 1.61 -5.50 -13.48
CA ARG A 30 1.25 -5.23 -12.08
C ARG A 30 2.50 -5.08 -11.21
N GLN A 31 3.48 -5.97 -11.36
CA GLN A 31 4.74 -5.90 -10.60
C GLN A 31 5.51 -4.62 -10.91
N ARG A 32 5.62 -4.24 -12.20
CA ARG A 32 6.26 -3.00 -12.64
C ARG A 32 5.56 -1.78 -12.05
N SER A 33 4.23 -1.77 -12.09
CA SER A 33 3.42 -0.69 -11.51
C SER A 33 3.66 -0.56 -10.01
N ILE A 34 3.69 -1.67 -9.26
CA ILE A 34 4.00 -1.65 -7.83
C ILE A 34 5.39 -1.05 -7.58
N GLN A 35 6.40 -1.49 -8.32
CA GLN A 35 7.77 -1.00 -8.16
C GLN A 35 7.87 0.51 -8.42
N LEU A 36 7.22 1.01 -9.45
CA LEU A 36 7.13 2.45 -9.74
C LEU A 36 6.45 3.22 -8.60
N HIS A 37 5.37 2.68 -8.03
CA HIS A 37 4.71 3.29 -6.88
C HIS A 37 5.61 3.33 -5.64
N MET A 38 6.41 2.29 -5.39
CA MET A 38 7.35 2.28 -4.27
C MET A 38 8.46 3.32 -4.44
N GLN A 39 9.00 3.45 -5.67
CA GLN A 39 9.99 4.49 -5.98
C GLN A 39 9.42 5.90 -5.82
N LEU A 40 8.19 6.11 -6.29
CA LEU A 40 7.49 7.38 -6.14
C LEU A 40 7.24 7.73 -4.67
N LEU A 41 6.87 6.73 -3.86
CA LEU A 41 6.64 6.89 -2.42
C LEU A 41 7.93 7.34 -1.71
N MET A 42 9.04 6.64 -1.93
CA MET A 42 10.35 7.01 -1.40
C MET A 42 10.76 8.44 -1.79
N HIS A 43 10.59 8.78 -3.07
CA HIS A 43 10.89 10.11 -3.55
C HIS A 43 10.00 11.16 -2.89
N ALA A 44 8.68 10.94 -2.85
CA ALA A 44 7.73 11.91 -2.30
C ALA A 44 7.96 12.18 -0.81
N SER A 45 8.34 11.16 -0.03
CA SER A 45 8.62 11.29 1.41
C SER A 45 9.90 12.07 1.71
N THR A 46 10.89 12.05 0.82
CA THR A 46 12.17 12.76 0.99
C THR A 46 12.26 14.06 0.19
N CYS A 47 11.37 14.27 -0.78
CA CYS A 47 11.39 15.44 -1.63
C CYS A 47 10.89 16.67 -0.86
N VAL A 48 11.79 17.61 -0.55
CA VAL A 48 11.43 18.90 0.08
C VAL A 48 10.98 19.97 -0.93
N SER A 49 11.24 19.78 -2.22
CA SER A 49 10.93 20.78 -3.23
C SER A 49 9.42 21.07 -3.31
N PRO A 50 8.97 22.31 -3.08
CA PRO A 50 7.55 22.67 -3.17
C PRO A 50 7.02 22.61 -4.61
N LYS A 51 7.91 22.77 -5.60
CA LYS A 51 7.60 22.68 -7.04
C LYS A 51 8.42 21.57 -7.68
N CYS A 52 8.19 20.32 -7.25
CA CYS A 52 8.80 19.17 -7.91
C CYS A 52 8.31 19.09 -9.37
N PRO A 53 9.19 18.92 -10.37
CA PRO A 53 8.79 18.82 -11.78
C PRO A 53 7.96 17.57 -12.08
N SER A 54 8.02 16.55 -11.21
CA SER A 54 7.20 15.36 -11.33
C SER A 54 5.78 15.63 -10.83
N ALA A 55 4.81 15.67 -11.73
CA ALA A 55 3.38 15.76 -11.39
C ALA A 55 2.92 14.61 -10.47
N ASN A 56 3.53 13.44 -10.62
CA ASN A 56 3.26 12.27 -9.77
C ASN A 56 3.77 12.48 -8.35
N CYS A 57 4.91 13.14 -8.16
CA CYS A 57 5.42 13.50 -6.83
C CYS A 57 4.44 14.46 -6.13
N THR A 58 3.98 15.50 -6.82
CA THR A 58 3.00 16.45 -6.27
C THR A 58 1.70 15.75 -5.84
N LYS A 59 1.19 14.83 -6.66
CA LYS A 59 0.03 13.99 -6.30
C LYS A 59 0.30 13.12 -5.07
N MET A 60 1.44 12.43 -5.05
CA MET A 60 1.82 11.57 -3.92
C MET A 60 1.99 12.35 -2.62
N LYS A 61 2.62 13.52 -2.66
CA LYS A 61 2.70 14.44 -1.51
C LYS A 61 1.32 14.84 -0.98
N GLY A 62 0.38 15.11 -1.89
CA GLY A 62 -1.01 15.39 -1.54
C GLY A 62 -1.67 14.22 -0.82
N LEU A 63 -1.42 12.98 -1.27
CA LEU A 63 -1.88 11.77 -0.60
C LEU A 63 -1.26 11.63 0.80
N LEU A 64 0.06 11.77 0.94
CA LEU A 64 0.74 11.70 2.24
C LEU A 64 0.19 12.75 3.22
N ARG A 65 0.05 14.00 2.78
CA ARG A 65 -0.55 15.08 3.59
C ARG A 65 -1.99 14.78 3.99
N HIS A 66 -2.76 14.15 3.11
CA HIS A 66 -4.10 13.70 3.45
C HIS A 66 -4.06 12.63 4.55
N GLY A 67 -3.18 11.62 4.43
CA GLY A 67 -3.02 10.58 5.44
C GLY A 67 -2.73 11.16 6.84
N ASP A 68 -1.86 12.16 6.89
CA ASP A 68 -1.48 12.87 8.11
C ASP A 68 -2.67 13.64 8.73
N THR A 69 -3.34 14.47 7.93
CA THR A 69 -4.40 15.40 8.40
C THR A 69 -5.81 14.79 8.47
N CYS A 70 -6.07 13.67 7.80
CA CYS A 70 -7.41 13.08 7.73
C CYS A 70 -7.82 12.44 9.06
N LYS A 71 -8.93 12.92 9.65
CA LYS A 71 -9.47 12.41 10.92
C LYS A 71 -10.18 11.06 10.79
N VAL A 72 -10.80 10.78 9.65
CA VAL A 72 -11.54 9.52 9.40
C VAL A 72 -10.59 8.31 9.35
N LYS A 73 -9.34 8.54 8.88
CA LYS A 73 -8.30 7.51 8.71
C LYS A 73 -8.79 6.31 7.89
N HIS A 74 -7.94 5.29 7.71
CA HIS A 74 -8.34 4.10 6.95
C HIS A 74 -9.40 3.28 7.71
N GLN A 75 -9.32 3.25 9.06
CA GLN A 75 -10.18 2.45 9.93
C GLN A 75 -11.62 2.96 9.92
N GLY A 76 -11.82 4.29 9.89
CA GLY A 76 -13.14 4.92 9.76
C GLY A 76 -13.68 4.94 8.34
N GLY A 77 -13.01 4.31 7.37
CA GLY A 77 -13.57 4.08 6.04
C GLY A 77 -13.11 5.04 4.93
N CYS A 78 -12.17 5.95 5.17
CA CYS A 78 -11.70 6.87 4.13
C CYS A 78 -11.03 6.13 2.97
N ASN A 79 -11.57 6.27 1.76
CA ASN A 79 -11.06 5.58 0.56
C ASN A 79 -9.64 6.02 0.18
N VAL A 80 -9.30 7.28 0.39
CA VAL A 80 -7.94 7.80 0.11
C VAL A 80 -6.95 7.20 1.11
N CYS A 81 -7.28 7.21 2.41
CA CYS A 81 -6.45 6.57 3.43
C CYS A 81 -6.29 5.06 3.21
N LYS A 82 -7.34 4.35 2.77
CA LYS A 82 -7.25 2.91 2.44
C LYS A 82 -6.21 2.65 1.33
N ARG A 83 -6.18 3.49 0.29
CA ARG A 83 -5.19 3.38 -0.79
C ARG A 83 -3.77 3.63 -0.31
N ILE A 84 -3.56 4.69 0.47
CA ILE A 84 -2.24 5.03 1.02
C ILE A 84 -1.77 3.93 1.96
N TRP A 85 -2.66 3.45 2.85
CA TRP A 85 -2.36 2.37 3.77
C TRP A 85 -1.92 1.10 3.04
N ALA A 86 -2.61 0.72 1.96
CA ALA A 86 -2.21 -0.43 1.15
C ALA A 86 -0.80 -0.27 0.56
N LEU A 87 -0.45 0.93 0.07
CA LEU A 87 0.90 1.22 -0.43
C LEU A 87 1.95 1.14 0.67
N LEU A 88 1.69 1.76 1.82
CA LEU A 88 2.58 1.72 2.99
C LEU A 88 2.78 0.28 3.51
N GLN A 89 1.72 -0.53 3.53
CA GLN A 89 1.82 -1.95 3.90
C GLN A 89 2.65 -2.78 2.90
N ILE A 90 2.59 -2.46 1.61
CA ILE A 90 3.43 -3.13 0.60
C ILE A 90 4.89 -2.70 0.81
N HIS A 91 5.13 -1.41 1.04
CA HIS A 91 6.45 -0.87 1.32
C HIS A 91 7.07 -1.50 2.56
N ALA A 92 6.38 -1.50 3.70
CA ALA A 92 6.87 -2.04 4.97
C ALA A 92 7.24 -3.53 4.88
N ARG A 93 6.57 -4.32 4.02
CA ARG A 93 6.90 -5.73 3.79
C ARG A 93 8.19 -5.95 3.01
N GLN A 94 8.61 -4.98 2.22
CA GLN A 94 9.77 -5.10 1.31
C GLN A 94 10.96 -4.26 1.76
N CYS A 95 10.71 -3.17 2.50
CA CYS A 95 11.73 -2.24 2.95
C CYS A 95 12.58 -2.85 4.05
N LYS A 96 13.90 -2.77 3.89
CA LYS A 96 14.89 -3.20 4.90
C LYS A 96 15.72 -2.02 5.43
N GLN A 97 15.39 -0.80 5.04
CA GLN A 97 16.14 0.39 5.45
C GLN A 97 15.79 0.79 6.89
N ASN A 98 16.80 1.18 7.67
CA ASN A 98 16.64 1.69 9.02
C ASN A 98 17.69 2.81 9.26
N PRO A 99 17.28 4.09 9.42
CA PRO A 99 15.91 4.59 9.42
C PRO A 99 15.27 4.58 8.02
N CYS A 100 13.99 4.23 7.94
CA CYS A 100 13.20 4.33 6.71
C CYS A 100 12.59 5.74 6.60
N PRO A 101 12.73 6.44 5.46
CA PRO A 101 12.19 7.79 5.30
C PRO A 101 10.70 7.85 4.94
N VAL A 102 10.02 6.70 4.82
CA VAL A 102 8.60 6.57 4.42
C VAL A 102 7.73 6.22 5.61
#